data_AF-A0AA43CY77-F1
#
_entry.id   AF-A0AA43CY77-F1
#
_cell.length_a   1.000
_cell.length_b   1.000
_cell.length_c   1.000
_cell.angle_alpha   90.00
_cell.angle_beta   90.00
_cell.angle_gamma   90.00
#
_symmetry.space_group_name_H-M   'P 1'
#
loop_
_entity.id
_entity.type
_entity.pdbx_description
1 polymer ?
#
loop_
_entity_poly.entity_id
_entity_poly.type
_entity_poly.pdbx_seq_one_letter_code
_entity_poly.pdbx_strand_id
1 'polypeptide(L)'
;MNIRPPLHVVTAFAVAMLFGCAQTPAPPDAPAETHAPAEPRYTRELNLPPSGVPASRSSLAPAPVISGRGSKPVHAVTGVAAGQAGYVHYFLLRMPDETVEVQVGIELADQRIAWSFPDLGVVISPFIDGEDLHTGTANYTVWHLYGVRPFPDDAVMTRLQNDLPGRIAPWLRAQTPYCLDDGPKRNCMSCLGFVLRALFPGRGSDYPVMPRDFSRSGNPAQYTPNDLLLYLAGMLDLRDRNARLQRIARLDLPADLRNDLEELVYGMGAGDAAPLTARQKRIGDSAVRNVTPKSTRPKPRS
;
A
#
# COMPACT_ATOMS: atom_id res chain seq x y z
N MET A 1 -39.94 -1.85 -47.81
CA MET A 1 -39.36 -1.60 -46.48
C MET A 1 -37.87 -1.89 -46.56
N ASN A 2 -37.04 -0.85 -46.68
CA ASN A 2 -35.59 -0.96 -46.74
C ASN A 2 -35.03 -0.52 -45.38
N ILE A 3 -34.45 -1.45 -44.62
CA ILE A 3 -33.77 -1.17 -43.35
C ILE A 3 -32.27 -1.38 -43.59
N ARG A 4 -31.52 -0.28 -43.60
CA ARG A 4 -30.05 -0.28 -43.43
C ARG A 4 -29.74 -0.23 -41.92
N PRO A 5 -28.75 -0.97 -41.41
CA PRO A 5 -28.15 -0.66 -40.11
C PRO A 5 -27.01 0.36 -40.26
N PRO A 6 -26.78 1.26 -39.28
CA PRO A 6 -25.62 2.15 -39.28
C PRO A 6 -24.37 1.46 -38.70
N LEU A 7 -23.25 1.70 -39.39
CA LEU A 7 -21.89 1.51 -38.90
C LEU A 7 -21.66 2.41 -37.66
N HIS A 8 -21.24 1.82 -36.54
CA HIS A 8 -20.59 2.57 -35.46
C HIS A 8 -19.08 2.47 -35.62
N VAL A 9 -18.48 3.62 -35.93
CA VAL A 9 -17.05 3.91 -35.95
C VAL A 9 -16.57 3.99 -34.49
N VAL A 10 -15.63 3.13 -34.12
CA VAL A 10 -14.88 3.22 -32.86
C VAL A 10 -13.64 4.05 -33.13
N THR A 11 -13.64 5.29 -32.64
CA THR A 11 -12.48 6.18 -32.70
C THR A 11 -11.56 5.91 -31.51
N ALA A 12 -10.41 5.29 -31.76
CA ALA A 12 -9.33 5.16 -30.78
C ALA A 12 -8.49 6.44 -30.78
N PHE A 13 -8.37 7.12 -29.64
CA PHE A 13 -7.40 8.20 -29.45
C PHE A 13 -6.06 7.60 -29.01
N ALA A 14 -5.09 7.59 -29.93
CA ALA A 14 -3.69 7.41 -29.62
C ALA A 14 -3.05 8.79 -29.43
N VAL A 15 -2.53 9.07 -28.24
CA VAL A 15 -1.70 10.26 -27.98
C VAL A 15 -0.25 9.87 -28.26
N ALA A 16 0.27 10.33 -29.39
CA ALA A 16 1.68 10.25 -29.73
C ALA A 16 2.42 11.48 -29.16
N MET A 17 3.31 11.28 -28.21
CA MET A 17 4.27 12.28 -27.76
C MET A 17 5.60 12.05 -28.51
N LEU A 18 5.88 12.92 -29.47
CA LEU A 18 7.17 13.05 -30.15
C LEU A 18 7.79 14.40 -29.75
N PHE A 19 8.80 14.37 -28.88
CA PHE A 19 9.82 15.42 -28.72
C PHE A 19 11.01 14.69 -28.07
N GLY A 20 12.25 14.72 -28.54
CA GLY A 20 12.96 15.70 -29.36
C GLY A 20 14.35 15.75 -28.74
N CYS A 21 15.33 15.07 -29.35
CA CYS A 21 16.69 14.97 -28.83
C CYS A 21 17.40 16.32 -28.89
N ALA A 22 17.95 16.77 -27.76
CA ALA A 22 18.99 17.79 -27.72
C ALA A 22 20.08 17.34 -26.76
N GLN A 23 21.20 16.90 -27.31
CA GLN A 23 22.45 16.64 -26.59
C GLN A 23 23.12 17.98 -26.27
N THR A 24 23.61 18.13 -25.05
CA THR A 24 24.52 19.22 -24.65
C THR A 24 25.78 18.62 -23.98
N PRO A 25 26.93 19.29 -24.11
CA PRO A 25 28.25 18.67 -23.97
C PRO A 25 28.74 18.58 -22.52
N ALA A 26 29.64 17.63 -22.28
CA ALA A 26 30.33 17.42 -21.02
C ALA A 26 31.32 18.57 -20.71
N PRO A 27 31.43 19.01 -19.44
CA PRO A 27 32.55 19.81 -18.97
C PRO A 27 33.62 18.97 -18.25
N PRO A 28 34.86 19.50 -18.12
CA PRO A 28 36.06 18.76 -17.74
C PRO A 28 36.37 18.80 -16.23
N ASP A 29 37.21 17.84 -15.81
CA ASP A 29 38.12 17.82 -14.65
C ASP A 29 37.61 18.24 -13.27
N ALA A 30 37.37 17.23 -12.42
CA ALA A 30 37.28 17.37 -10.97
C ALA A 30 38.64 17.03 -10.32
N PRO A 31 39.12 17.81 -9.33
CA PRO A 31 40.24 17.40 -8.50
C PRO A 31 39.79 16.41 -7.42
N ALA A 32 40.70 15.49 -7.08
CA ALA A 32 40.61 14.59 -5.94
C ALA A 32 40.70 15.36 -4.60
N GLU A 33 40.07 14.80 -3.56
CA GLU A 33 40.26 14.98 -2.10
C GLU A 33 38.88 14.87 -1.40
N THR A 34 38.65 14.23 -0.25
CA THR A 34 39.46 13.51 0.75
C THR A 34 38.48 12.67 1.58
N HIS A 35 38.94 11.50 2.02
CA HIS A 35 38.21 10.58 2.90
C HIS A 35 38.02 11.12 4.34
N ALA A 36 36.83 10.80 4.88
CA ALA A 36 36.51 10.40 6.26
C ALA A 36 36.39 11.50 7.36
N PRO A 37 35.75 11.21 8.52
CA PRO A 37 35.07 9.98 8.94
C PRO A 37 33.60 10.15 9.38
N ALA A 38 32.94 8.99 9.47
CA ALA A 38 31.63 8.79 10.07
C ALA A 38 31.69 8.81 11.61
N GLU A 39 30.65 9.34 12.25
CA GLU A 39 30.29 9.10 13.66
C GLU A 39 28.87 9.63 13.96
N PRO A 40 28.17 9.18 15.02
CA PRO A 40 28.08 7.83 15.56
C PRO A 40 26.63 7.33 15.58
N ARG A 41 26.45 6.03 15.34
CA ARG A 41 25.19 5.31 15.53
C ARG A 41 24.90 5.20 17.03
N TYR A 42 23.69 5.57 17.42
CA TYR A 42 23.14 5.27 18.75
C TYR A 42 23.02 3.75 18.93
N THR A 43 23.94 3.19 19.71
CA THR A 43 23.81 1.90 20.38
C THR A 43 22.90 2.07 21.59
N ARG A 44 21.76 1.36 21.62
CA ARG A 44 21.01 1.14 22.86
C ARG A 44 21.19 -0.31 23.28
N GLU A 45 22.15 -0.51 24.18
CA GLU A 45 22.32 -1.73 24.95
C GLU A 45 21.08 -1.99 25.83
N LEU A 46 20.57 -3.22 25.78
CA LEU A 46 19.66 -3.77 26.77
C LEU A 46 20.44 -4.76 27.63
N ASN A 47 20.85 -4.29 28.80
CA ASN A 47 21.33 -5.15 29.88
C ASN A 47 20.17 -6.00 30.43
N LEU A 48 20.32 -7.33 30.36
CA LEU A 48 19.50 -8.31 31.08
C LEU A 48 20.41 -9.09 32.03
N PRO A 49 20.10 -9.20 33.33
CA PRO A 49 20.72 -10.20 34.18
C PRO A 49 20.03 -11.58 34.02
N PRO A 50 20.76 -12.70 34.22
CA PRO A 50 20.21 -14.04 34.12
C PRO A 50 19.75 -14.54 35.48
N SER A 51 18.56 -15.17 35.54
CA SER A 51 18.11 -16.15 36.55
C SER A 51 16.60 -16.36 36.34
N GLY A 52 16.00 -17.54 36.37
CA GLY A 52 16.41 -18.90 36.66
C GLY A 52 15.11 -19.71 36.58
N VAL A 53 15.14 -20.84 35.88
CA VAL A 53 13.98 -21.71 35.64
C VAL A 53 13.75 -22.59 36.87
N PRO A 54 12.49 -22.96 37.17
CA PRO A 54 12.21 -24.39 37.24
C PRO A 54 11.04 -24.79 36.35
N ALA A 55 11.26 -25.89 35.63
CA ALA A 55 10.33 -26.48 34.69
C ALA A 55 9.23 -27.25 35.43
N SER A 56 7.98 -26.91 35.15
CA SER A 56 6.83 -27.76 35.46
C SER A 56 6.20 -28.22 34.14
N ARG A 57 6.43 -29.50 33.81
CA ARG A 57 5.81 -30.18 32.67
C ARG A 57 4.39 -30.59 33.05
N SER A 58 3.40 -29.80 32.65
CA SER A 58 2.03 -30.29 32.47
C SER A 58 1.82 -30.61 30.99
N SER A 59 1.78 -31.91 30.67
CA SER A 59 1.31 -32.40 29.38
C SER A 59 -0.21 -32.28 29.33
N LEU A 60 -0.70 -31.13 28.84
CA LEU A 60 -2.05 -31.02 28.32
C LEU A 60 -2.00 -31.39 26.84
N ALA A 61 -2.83 -32.36 26.46
CA ALA A 61 -3.02 -32.75 25.07
C ALA A 61 -3.33 -31.51 24.20
N PRO A 62 -2.72 -31.36 23.00
CA PRO A 62 -2.96 -30.19 22.18
C PRO A 62 -4.43 -30.18 21.74
N ALA A 63 -5.15 -29.13 22.16
CA ALA A 63 -6.43 -28.80 21.56
C ALA A 63 -6.26 -28.67 20.04
N PRO A 64 -7.25 -29.05 19.23
CA PRO A 64 -7.17 -28.88 17.78
C PRO A 64 -6.96 -27.39 17.48
N VAL A 65 -5.78 -27.06 16.99
CA VAL A 65 -5.45 -25.71 16.55
C VAL A 65 -6.30 -25.46 15.31
N ILE A 66 -7.42 -24.76 15.48
CA ILE A 66 -8.13 -24.16 14.35
C ILE A 66 -7.08 -23.33 13.63
N SER A 67 -6.69 -23.76 12.42
CA SER A 67 -5.61 -23.16 11.66
C SER A 67 -6.06 -21.81 11.11
N GLY A 68 -6.03 -20.81 11.99
CA GLY A 68 -6.31 -19.41 11.68
C GLY A 68 -5.29 -18.84 10.71
N ARG A 69 -5.58 -17.67 10.14
CA ARG A 69 -4.71 -17.00 9.17
C ARG A 69 -3.30 -16.74 9.74
N GLY A 70 -3.19 -16.52 11.04
CA GLY A 70 -1.95 -16.37 11.81
C GLY A 70 -1.06 -17.60 11.88
N SER A 71 -1.47 -18.72 11.28
CA SER A 71 -0.61 -19.90 11.05
C SER A 71 -0.07 -20.00 9.61
N LYS A 72 -0.60 -19.20 8.67
CA LYS A 72 -0.27 -19.28 7.25
C LYS A 72 0.91 -18.37 6.89
N PRO A 73 1.71 -18.70 5.85
CA PRO A 73 2.76 -17.82 5.37
C PRO A 73 2.16 -16.52 4.82
N VAL A 74 2.96 -15.45 4.90
CA VAL A 74 2.64 -14.16 4.29
C VAL A 74 3.64 -13.97 3.16
N HIS A 75 3.12 -13.65 1.97
CA HIS A 75 3.96 -13.29 0.82
C HIS A 75 3.82 -11.80 0.58
N ALA A 76 4.94 -11.10 0.61
CA ALA A 76 5.04 -9.67 0.37
C ALA A 76 6.07 -9.36 -0.71
N VAL A 77 5.84 -8.29 -1.46
CA VAL A 77 6.62 -7.87 -2.62
C VAL A 77 6.90 -6.38 -2.56
N THR A 78 7.97 -5.91 -3.21
CA THR A 78 8.38 -4.50 -3.23
C THR A 78 8.04 -3.79 -4.54
N GLY A 79 7.24 -4.41 -5.40
CA GLY A 79 6.83 -3.91 -6.71
C GLY A 79 5.82 -4.86 -7.36
N VAL A 80 5.53 -4.66 -8.63
CA VAL A 80 4.63 -5.50 -9.44
C VAL A 80 5.43 -6.51 -10.28
N ALA A 81 4.84 -7.66 -10.60
CA ALA A 81 5.46 -8.65 -11.48
C ALA A 81 4.44 -9.65 -12.05
N ALA A 82 4.83 -10.33 -13.13
CA ALA A 82 4.03 -11.43 -13.68
C ALA A 82 3.67 -12.48 -12.60
N GLY A 83 2.39 -12.87 -12.56
CA GLY A 83 1.87 -13.81 -11.57
C GLY A 83 1.42 -13.19 -10.23
N GLN A 84 1.58 -11.88 -10.04
CA GLN A 84 1.17 -11.17 -8.83
C GLN A 84 -0.23 -10.53 -8.93
N ALA A 85 -0.98 -10.80 -10.00
CA ALA A 85 -2.36 -10.36 -10.10
C ALA A 85 -3.17 -10.74 -8.85
N GLY A 86 -3.91 -9.78 -8.32
CA GLY A 86 -4.66 -9.89 -7.08
C GLY A 86 -3.89 -9.53 -5.81
N TYR A 87 -2.59 -9.24 -5.87
CA TYR A 87 -1.88 -8.69 -4.71
C TYR A 87 -2.45 -7.33 -4.34
N VAL A 88 -2.49 -7.02 -3.05
CA VAL A 88 -2.92 -5.73 -2.52
C VAL A 88 -1.69 -4.86 -2.32
N HIS A 89 -1.60 -3.76 -3.06
CA HIS A 89 -0.49 -2.82 -2.98
C HIS A 89 -0.85 -1.65 -2.10
N TYR A 90 0.04 -1.33 -1.18
CA TYR A 90 -0.05 -0.20 -0.27
C TYR A 90 0.78 0.95 -0.83
N PHE A 91 0.18 2.13 -0.84
CA PHE A 91 0.80 3.36 -1.30
C PHE A 91 0.71 4.41 -0.20
N LEU A 92 1.72 5.26 -0.12
CA LEU A 92 1.66 6.50 0.62
C LEU A 92 1.38 7.62 -0.37
N LEU A 93 0.28 8.33 -0.18
CA LEU A 93 -0.02 9.56 -0.90
C LEU A 93 0.34 10.74 -0.02
N ARG A 94 1.12 11.67 -0.57
CA ARG A 94 1.23 13.02 -0.03
C ARG A 94 0.31 13.94 -0.81
N MET A 95 -0.59 14.57 -0.07
CA MET A 95 -1.61 15.50 -0.56
C MET A 95 -0.98 16.87 -0.82
N PRO A 96 -1.65 17.77 -1.57
CA PRO A 96 -1.16 19.13 -1.81
C PRO A 96 -0.92 19.98 -0.54
N ASP A 97 -1.58 19.64 0.57
CA ASP A 97 -1.43 20.31 1.86
C ASP A 97 -0.36 19.66 2.76
N GLU A 98 0.52 18.82 2.18
CA GLU A 98 1.56 18.04 2.84
C GLU A 98 1.04 16.99 3.83
N THR A 99 -0.27 16.83 3.97
CA THR A 99 -0.83 15.70 4.70
C THR A 99 -0.58 14.41 3.92
N VAL A 100 -0.67 13.31 4.63
CA VAL A 100 -0.30 12.00 4.09
C VAL A 100 -1.40 10.99 4.39
N GLU A 101 -1.67 10.11 3.43
CA GLU A 101 -2.69 9.09 3.51
C GLU A 101 -2.12 7.76 3.00
N VAL A 102 -2.54 6.66 3.63
CA VAL A 102 -2.27 5.32 3.10
C VAL A 102 -3.41 4.94 2.17
N GLN A 103 -3.07 4.59 0.95
CA GLN A 103 -4.01 4.16 -0.08
C GLN A 103 -3.71 2.70 -0.43
N VAL A 104 -4.73 2.00 -0.91
CA VAL A 104 -4.60 0.60 -1.33
C VAL A 104 -5.15 0.39 -2.73
N GLY A 105 -4.48 -0.47 -3.49
CA GLY A 105 -4.90 -0.91 -4.82
C GLY A 105 -4.71 -2.41 -4.99
N ILE A 106 -5.29 -2.96 -6.06
CA ILE A 106 -5.12 -4.37 -6.44
C ILE A 106 -4.38 -4.45 -7.78
N GLU A 107 -3.34 -5.27 -7.84
CA GLU A 107 -2.60 -5.54 -9.06
C GLU A 107 -3.43 -6.37 -10.05
N LEU A 108 -3.39 -5.99 -11.33
CA LEU A 108 -3.99 -6.70 -12.45
C LEU A 108 -2.97 -7.59 -13.18
N ALA A 109 -3.45 -8.47 -14.06
CA ALA A 109 -2.60 -9.39 -14.83
C ALA A 109 -1.57 -8.68 -15.72
N ASP A 110 -1.84 -7.43 -16.10
CA ASP A 110 -0.93 -6.58 -16.89
C ASP A 110 -0.10 -5.64 -16.00
N GLN A 111 0.04 -5.95 -14.70
CA GLN A 111 0.86 -5.23 -13.71
C GLN A 111 0.40 -3.78 -13.43
N ARG A 112 -0.77 -3.41 -13.93
CA ARG A 112 -1.44 -2.15 -13.58
C ARG A 112 -2.15 -2.26 -12.25
N ILE A 113 -2.43 -1.12 -11.64
CA ILE A 113 -3.12 -1.02 -10.36
C ILE A 113 -4.56 -0.56 -10.59
N ALA A 114 -5.50 -1.37 -10.13
CA ALA A 114 -6.89 -0.95 -9.97
C ALA A 114 -7.09 -0.43 -8.55
N TRP A 115 -7.66 0.77 -8.41
CA TRP A 115 -7.84 1.45 -7.14
C TRP A 115 -8.87 2.57 -7.26
N SER A 116 -9.33 3.09 -6.13
CA SER A 116 -10.10 4.34 -6.08
C SER A 116 -9.18 5.46 -5.62
N PHE A 117 -9.00 6.50 -6.42
CA PHE A 117 -8.01 7.56 -6.20
C PHE A 117 -8.69 8.93 -6.08
N PRO A 118 -8.24 9.84 -5.20
CA PRO A 118 -8.77 11.21 -5.08
C PRO A 118 -8.90 11.91 -6.44
N ASP A 119 -10.01 12.62 -6.66
CA ASP A 119 -10.36 13.32 -7.91
C ASP A 119 -10.52 12.47 -9.19
N LEU A 120 -10.08 11.21 -9.19
CA LEU A 120 -10.23 10.28 -10.33
C LEU A 120 -11.35 9.27 -10.13
N GLY A 121 -11.63 8.90 -8.88
CA GLY A 121 -12.51 7.77 -8.57
C GLY A 121 -11.88 6.42 -8.86
N VAL A 122 -12.70 5.42 -9.17
CA VAL A 122 -12.22 4.07 -9.51
C VAL A 122 -11.59 4.08 -10.89
N VAL A 123 -10.29 3.78 -10.96
CA VAL A 123 -9.49 3.80 -12.19
C VAL A 123 -8.52 2.61 -12.24
N ILE A 124 -7.99 2.35 -13.42
CA ILE A 124 -6.82 1.49 -13.63
C ILE A 124 -5.67 2.39 -14.10
N SER A 125 -4.57 2.44 -13.35
CA SER A 125 -3.38 3.19 -13.70
C SER A 125 -2.16 2.28 -13.88
N PRO A 126 -1.11 2.73 -14.58
CA PRO A 126 0.22 2.12 -14.44
C PRO A 126 0.63 2.01 -12.96
N PHE A 127 1.58 1.12 -12.69
CA PHE A 127 2.25 1.08 -11.38
C PHE A 127 3.10 2.35 -11.22
N ILE A 128 3.01 2.97 -10.03
CA ILE A 128 3.66 4.24 -9.71
C ILE A 128 4.43 4.07 -8.39
N ASP A 129 5.69 4.51 -8.36
CA ASP A 129 6.50 4.58 -7.13
C ASP A 129 7.47 5.77 -7.19
N GLY A 130 7.24 6.76 -6.31
CA GLY A 130 8.07 7.95 -6.19
C GLY A 130 7.81 9.02 -7.25
N GLU A 131 6.65 8.99 -7.90
CA GLU A 131 6.28 9.95 -8.94
C GLU A 131 5.15 10.88 -8.47
N ASP A 132 5.11 12.07 -9.07
CA ASP A 132 3.99 13.01 -8.92
C ASP A 132 2.87 12.65 -9.91
N LEU A 133 1.68 12.41 -9.39
CA LEU A 133 0.47 12.20 -10.14
C LEU A 133 -0.37 13.49 -10.14
N HIS A 134 -0.57 14.05 -11.33
CA HIS A 134 -1.45 15.19 -11.53
C HIS A 134 -2.87 14.72 -11.82
N THR A 135 -3.83 15.05 -10.96
CA THR A 135 -5.24 14.68 -11.13
C THR A 135 -6.12 15.89 -10.92
N GLY A 136 -6.91 16.25 -11.95
CA GLY A 136 -7.77 17.43 -11.90
C GLY A 136 -6.96 18.70 -11.62
N THR A 137 -7.13 19.28 -10.42
CA THR A 137 -6.45 20.50 -9.97
C THR A 137 -5.35 20.26 -8.94
N ALA A 138 -5.11 19.01 -8.55
CA ALA A 138 -4.22 18.67 -7.46
C ALA A 138 -3.01 17.84 -7.93
N ASN A 139 -1.91 17.98 -7.20
CA ASN A 139 -0.70 17.18 -7.35
C ASN A 139 -0.55 16.27 -6.14
N TYR A 140 -0.37 14.99 -6.39
CA TYR A 140 -0.14 13.98 -5.36
C TYR A 140 1.21 13.35 -5.60
N THR A 141 2.05 13.25 -4.58
CA THR A 141 3.23 12.39 -4.70
C THR A 141 2.89 11.02 -4.15
N VAL A 142 3.14 9.99 -4.96
CA VAL A 142 2.76 8.61 -4.66
C VAL A 142 4.00 7.75 -4.46
N TRP A 143 4.13 7.11 -3.31
CA TRP A 143 5.18 6.11 -3.04
C TRP A 143 4.57 4.74 -2.83
N HIS A 144 5.11 3.73 -3.50
CA HIS A 144 4.75 2.35 -3.22
C HIS A 144 5.46 1.86 -1.96
N LEU A 145 4.70 1.28 -1.03
CA LEU A 145 5.26 0.72 0.21
C LEU A 145 5.61 -0.76 0.02
N TYR A 146 4.61 -1.57 -0.32
CA TYR A 146 4.72 -3.02 -0.54
C TYR A 146 3.43 -3.58 -1.15
N GLY A 147 3.51 -4.74 -1.77
CA GLY A 147 2.37 -5.57 -2.14
C GLY A 147 2.24 -6.77 -1.21
N VAL A 148 1.02 -7.17 -0.86
CA VAL A 148 0.74 -8.32 0.01
C VAL A 148 -0.25 -9.26 -0.67
N ARG A 149 0.09 -10.55 -0.71
CA ARG A 149 -0.78 -11.60 -1.25
C ARG A 149 -2.00 -11.80 -0.32
N PRO A 150 -3.25 -11.56 -0.79
CA PRO A 150 -4.40 -11.56 0.12
C PRO A 150 -4.83 -12.96 0.57
N PHE A 151 -4.60 -13.97 -0.27
CA PHE A 151 -4.95 -15.36 0.03
C PHE A 151 -3.70 -16.26 -0.08
N PRO A 152 -3.34 -17.00 0.98
CA PRO A 152 -2.16 -17.86 0.97
C PRO A 152 -2.33 -19.12 0.11
N ASP A 153 -3.56 -19.49 -0.23
CA ASP A 153 -3.88 -20.66 -1.07
C ASP A 153 -3.79 -20.32 -2.57
N ASP A 154 -3.07 -21.13 -3.34
CA ASP A 154 -2.85 -20.92 -4.79
C ASP A 154 -4.13 -21.07 -5.61
N ALA A 155 -5.00 -22.02 -5.25
CA ALA A 155 -6.27 -22.21 -5.96
C ALA A 155 -7.23 -21.04 -5.71
N VAL A 156 -7.25 -20.48 -4.50
CA VAL A 156 -7.99 -19.25 -4.18
C VAL A 156 -7.43 -18.05 -4.93
N MET A 157 -6.10 -17.89 -4.99
CA MET A 157 -5.49 -16.81 -5.79
C MET A 157 -5.80 -16.94 -7.27
N THR A 158 -5.70 -18.14 -7.84
CA THR A 158 -6.03 -18.39 -9.26
C THR A 158 -7.48 -18.01 -9.57
N ARG A 159 -8.42 -18.36 -8.69
CA ARG A 159 -9.82 -17.94 -8.82
C ARG A 159 -9.97 -16.42 -8.74
N LEU A 160 -9.32 -15.78 -7.77
CA LEU A 160 -9.33 -14.32 -7.65
C LEU A 160 -8.83 -13.68 -8.95
N GLN A 161 -7.70 -14.13 -9.48
CA GLN A 161 -7.09 -13.60 -10.71
C GLN A 161 -8.05 -13.66 -11.90
N ASN A 162 -8.74 -14.79 -12.08
CA ASN A 162 -9.72 -14.95 -13.16
C ASN A 162 -10.96 -14.06 -12.96
N ASP A 163 -11.41 -13.87 -11.72
CA ASP A 163 -12.62 -13.11 -11.42
C ASP A 163 -12.38 -11.60 -11.41
N LEU A 164 -11.17 -11.13 -11.13
CA LEU A 164 -10.85 -9.71 -10.89
C LEU A 164 -11.37 -8.77 -11.97
N PRO A 165 -11.18 -9.02 -13.29
CA PRO A 165 -11.72 -8.14 -14.32
C PRO A 165 -13.24 -7.96 -14.20
N GLY A 166 -13.97 -9.04 -13.96
CA GLY A 166 -15.43 -9.02 -13.79
C GLY A 166 -15.86 -8.33 -12.50
N ARG A 167 -15.08 -8.44 -11.43
CA ARG A 167 -15.33 -7.72 -10.17
C ARG A 167 -15.14 -6.22 -10.33
N ILE A 168 -14.11 -5.79 -11.08
CA ILE A 168 -13.70 -4.38 -11.19
C ILE A 168 -14.54 -3.60 -12.23
N ALA A 169 -14.90 -4.24 -13.34
CA ALA A 169 -15.56 -3.59 -14.48
C ALA A 169 -16.84 -2.78 -14.17
N PRO A 170 -17.72 -3.16 -13.22
CA PRO A 170 -18.90 -2.37 -12.88
C PRO A 170 -18.57 -0.96 -12.40
N TRP A 171 -17.56 -0.81 -11.52
CA TRP A 171 -17.22 0.49 -10.93
C TRP A 171 -16.49 1.41 -11.93
N LEU A 172 -15.64 0.83 -12.79
CA LEU A 172 -15.00 1.57 -13.89
C LEU A 172 -16.04 2.12 -14.86
N ARG A 173 -17.00 1.28 -15.29
CA ARG A 173 -18.06 1.70 -16.22
C ARG A 173 -18.97 2.77 -15.62
N ALA A 174 -19.24 2.68 -14.32
CA ALA A 174 -20.02 3.66 -13.59
C ALA A 174 -19.25 4.96 -13.30
N GLN A 175 -17.95 5.03 -13.62
CA GLN A 175 -17.07 6.15 -13.27
C GLN A 175 -17.21 6.54 -11.80
N THR A 176 -17.21 5.53 -10.91
CA THR A 176 -17.53 5.73 -9.50
C THR A 176 -16.53 6.71 -8.87
N PRO A 177 -16.95 7.89 -8.38
CA PRO A 177 -16.06 8.88 -7.78
C PRO A 177 -15.45 8.41 -6.47
N TYR A 178 -14.36 9.04 -6.06
CA TYR A 178 -13.69 8.77 -4.79
C TYR A 178 -14.42 9.43 -3.62
N CYS A 179 -14.34 8.81 -2.44
CA CYS A 179 -14.67 9.47 -1.18
C CYS A 179 -13.93 8.86 0.00
N LEU A 180 -13.78 9.65 1.07
CA LEU A 180 -13.09 9.26 2.29
C LEU A 180 -13.89 8.22 3.12
N ASP A 181 -15.23 8.26 3.02
CA ASP A 181 -16.12 7.41 3.81
C ASP A 181 -16.60 6.19 3.01
N ASP A 182 -16.48 4.99 3.60
CA ASP A 182 -16.96 3.71 3.04
C ASP A 182 -18.50 3.53 3.05
N GLY A 183 -19.24 4.63 3.08
CA GLY A 183 -20.68 4.65 3.28
C GLY A 183 -21.44 4.03 2.09
N PRO A 184 -22.31 3.04 2.32
CA PRO A 184 -23.08 2.37 1.26
C PRO A 184 -24.18 3.24 0.64
N LYS A 185 -24.41 4.43 1.19
CA LYS A 185 -25.44 5.38 0.76
C LYS A 185 -24.90 6.43 -0.22
N ARG A 186 -23.61 6.37 -0.57
CA ARG A 186 -22.99 7.37 -1.44
C ARG A 186 -22.59 6.68 -2.74
N ASN A 187 -22.85 7.33 -3.87
CA ASN A 187 -22.46 6.90 -5.21
C ASN A 187 -20.93 7.04 -5.42
N CYS A 188 -20.13 6.72 -4.40
CA CYS A 188 -18.67 6.92 -4.37
C CYS A 188 -17.99 5.75 -3.65
N MET A 189 -16.67 5.67 -3.75
CA MET A 189 -15.87 4.55 -3.28
C MET A 189 -14.54 5.02 -2.69
N SER A 190 -14.20 4.64 -1.46
CA SER A 190 -12.83 4.82 -0.96
C SER A 190 -11.89 3.74 -1.54
N CYS A 191 -10.58 3.93 -1.45
CA CYS A 191 -9.62 2.92 -1.89
C CYS A 191 -9.77 1.60 -1.11
N LEU A 192 -9.96 1.68 0.20
CA LEU A 192 -10.17 0.51 1.05
C LEU A 192 -11.49 -0.17 0.69
N GLY A 193 -12.58 0.60 0.58
CA GLY A 193 -13.89 0.10 0.21
C GLY A 193 -13.90 -0.60 -1.15
N PHE A 194 -13.12 -0.10 -2.11
CA PHE A 194 -12.91 -0.73 -3.40
C PHE A 194 -12.20 -2.08 -3.24
N VAL A 195 -11.03 -2.09 -2.59
CA VAL A 195 -10.22 -3.29 -2.39
C VAL A 195 -11.00 -4.36 -1.63
N LEU A 196 -11.71 -4.00 -0.56
CA LEU A 196 -12.52 -4.93 0.22
C LEU A 196 -13.64 -5.57 -0.61
N ARG A 197 -14.34 -4.80 -1.45
CA ARG A 197 -15.39 -5.32 -2.35
C ARG A 197 -14.83 -6.21 -3.45
N ALA A 198 -13.63 -5.91 -3.96
CA ALA A 198 -12.95 -6.75 -4.94
C ALA A 198 -12.47 -8.08 -4.32
N LEU A 199 -11.92 -8.06 -3.10
CA LEU A 199 -11.45 -9.27 -2.41
C LEU A 199 -12.60 -10.14 -1.87
N PHE A 200 -13.63 -9.51 -1.29
CA PHE A 200 -14.72 -10.17 -0.59
C PHE A 200 -16.08 -9.78 -1.17
N PRO A 201 -16.39 -10.18 -2.42
CA PRO A 201 -17.61 -9.78 -3.09
C PRO A 201 -18.83 -10.27 -2.29
N GLY A 202 -19.79 -9.37 -2.06
CA GLY A 202 -21.04 -9.70 -1.38
C GLY A 202 -22.15 -10.15 -2.33
N ARG A 203 -23.35 -10.35 -1.78
CA ARG A 203 -24.56 -10.66 -2.57
C ARG A 203 -24.99 -9.51 -3.50
N GLY A 204 -24.40 -8.33 -3.35
CA GLY A 204 -24.58 -7.17 -4.22
C GLY A 204 -23.29 -6.33 -4.27
N SER A 205 -23.27 -5.32 -5.15
CA SER A 205 -22.14 -4.40 -5.32
C SER A 205 -21.85 -3.52 -4.11
N ASP A 206 -22.84 -3.35 -3.23
CA ASP A 206 -22.84 -2.23 -2.29
C ASP A 206 -22.07 -2.54 -1.01
N TYR A 207 -21.86 -3.82 -0.67
CA TYR A 207 -21.18 -4.23 0.56
C TYR A 207 -20.31 -5.46 0.37
N PRO A 208 -19.06 -5.45 0.88
CA PRO A 208 -18.25 -6.65 0.95
C PRO A 208 -18.82 -7.64 1.98
N VAL A 209 -18.71 -8.94 1.72
CA VAL A 209 -18.97 -9.99 2.72
C VAL A 209 -17.68 -10.24 3.49
N MET A 210 -17.47 -9.41 4.50
CA MET A 210 -16.26 -9.44 5.31
C MET A 210 -16.08 -10.80 6.00
N PRO A 211 -14.84 -11.35 6.03
CA PRO A 211 -14.52 -12.52 6.83
C PRO A 211 -14.91 -12.32 8.30
N ARG A 212 -15.41 -13.37 8.97
CA ARG A 212 -15.86 -13.28 10.37
C ARG A 212 -14.76 -12.87 11.35
N ASP A 213 -13.51 -13.17 11.00
CA ASP A 213 -12.31 -12.84 11.75
C ASP A 213 -11.73 -11.46 11.37
N PHE A 214 -12.33 -10.75 10.42
CA PHE A 214 -11.93 -9.39 10.07
C PHE A 214 -12.45 -8.41 11.13
N SER A 215 -11.54 -7.87 11.94
CA SER A 215 -11.86 -7.01 13.08
C SER A 215 -11.18 -5.65 12.97
N ARG A 216 -11.82 -4.61 13.52
CA ARG A 216 -11.23 -3.26 13.64
C ARG A 216 -10.19 -3.28 14.76
N SER A 217 -9.00 -2.77 14.48
CA SER A 217 -7.84 -2.82 15.40
C SER A 217 -7.72 -1.61 16.32
N GLY A 218 -8.32 -0.46 15.94
CA GLY A 218 -8.22 0.78 16.73
C GLY A 218 -9.44 1.70 16.63
N ASN A 219 -10.02 1.89 15.45
CA ASN A 219 -11.18 2.76 15.26
C ASN A 219 -12.48 1.93 15.25
N PRO A 220 -13.39 2.08 16.24
CA PRO A 220 -14.63 1.33 16.27
C PRO A 220 -15.66 1.78 15.23
N ALA A 221 -15.48 2.95 14.59
CA ALA A 221 -16.45 3.50 13.63
C ALA A 221 -16.22 3.00 12.19
N GLN A 222 -14.97 2.81 11.77
CA GLN A 222 -14.63 2.51 10.37
C GLN A 222 -13.42 1.59 10.26
N TYR A 223 -13.36 0.86 9.13
CA TYR A 223 -12.17 0.11 8.77
C TYR A 223 -11.11 1.05 8.18
N THR A 224 -9.85 0.65 8.31
CA THR A 224 -8.69 1.37 7.80
C THR A 224 -7.79 0.44 6.98
N PRO A 225 -6.91 0.97 6.12
CA PRO A 225 -5.87 0.18 5.46
C PRO A 225 -5.01 -0.64 6.43
N ASN A 226 -4.81 -0.14 7.65
CA ASN A 226 -4.09 -0.84 8.71
C ASN A 226 -4.84 -2.09 9.20
N ASP A 227 -6.17 -2.03 9.29
CA ASP A 227 -6.99 -3.21 9.63
C ASP A 227 -6.86 -4.30 8.57
N LEU A 228 -6.88 -3.90 7.29
CA LEU A 228 -6.62 -4.82 6.19
C LEU A 228 -5.21 -5.41 6.29
N LEU A 229 -4.20 -4.60 6.62
CA LEU A 229 -2.82 -5.08 6.71
C LEU A 229 -2.65 -6.11 7.83
N LEU A 230 -3.16 -5.80 9.03
CA LEU A 230 -3.17 -6.69 10.17
C LEU A 230 -3.94 -7.98 9.88
N TYR A 231 -5.07 -7.86 9.17
CA TYR A 231 -5.83 -9.02 8.72
C TYR A 231 -4.99 -9.88 7.76
N LEU A 232 -4.45 -9.31 6.67
CA LEU A 232 -3.68 -10.03 5.66
C LEU A 232 -2.43 -10.69 6.24
N ALA A 233 -1.76 -10.04 7.19
CA ALA A 233 -0.61 -10.58 7.90
C ALA A 233 -0.97 -11.67 8.93
N GLY A 234 -2.26 -11.89 9.22
CA GLY A 234 -2.71 -12.87 10.21
C GLY A 234 -2.32 -12.47 11.63
N MET A 235 -2.54 -11.20 11.99
CA MET A 235 -2.26 -10.67 13.33
C MET A 235 -3.51 -10.62 14.22
N LEU A 236 -4.70 -10.58 13.61
CA LEU A 236 -5.96 -10.40 14.31
C LEU A 236 -6.43 -11.64 15.08
N ASP A 237 -6.00 -12.84 14.67
CA ASP A 237 -6.34 -14.10 15.33
C ASP A 237 -5.37 -14.49 16.47
N LEU A 238 -4.28 -13.74 16.62
CA LEU A 238 -3.32 -13.95 17.70
C LEU A 238 -3.79 -13.28 18.99
N ARG A 239 -3.61 -13.99 20.10
CA ARG A 239 -4.18 -13.62 21.41
C ARG A 239 -3.64 -12.31 21.97
N ASP A 240 -2.34 -12.11 21.89
CA ASP A 240 -1.65 -11.00 22.55
C ASP A 240 -0.54 -10.39 21.70
N ARG A 241 -0.01 -9.25 22.17
CA ARG A 241 1.05 -8.49 21.51
C ARG A 241 2.31 -9.34 21.30
N ASN A 242 2.72 -10.13 22.28
CA ASN A 242 3.94 -10.93 22.20
C ASN A 242 3.82 -12.02 21.13
N ALA A 243 2.67 -12.69 21.04
CA ALA A 243 2.40 -13.66 19.99
C ALA A 243 2.48 -13.03 18.59
N ARG A 244 1.97 -11.80 18.42
CA ARG A 244 2.05 -11.06 17.16
C ARG A 244 3.48 -10.69 16.79
N LEU A 245 4.25 -10.14 17.72
CA LEU A 245 5.67 -9.81 17.50
C LEU A 245 6.50 -11.07 17.18
N GLN A 246 6.26 -12.18 17.88
CA GLN A 246 6.90 -13.46 17.57
C GLN A 246 6.54 -13.97 16.17
N ARG A 247 5.29 -13.78 15.72
CA ARG A 247 4.89 -14.10 14.36
C ARG A 247 5.64 -13.22 13.36
N ILE A 248 5.66 -11.90 13.56
CA ILE A 248 6.37 -10.97 12.66
C ILE A 248 7.84 -11.40 12.52
N ALA A 249 8.53 -11.70 13.62
CA ALA A 249 9.93 -12.14 13.61
C ALA A 249 10.19 -13.43 12.80
N ARG A 250 9.17 -14.27 12.60
CA ARG A 250 9.27 -15.53 11.82
C ARG A 250 8.88 -15.38 10.36
N LEU A 251 8.20 -14.29 9.99
CA LEU A 251 7.82 -14.04 8.62
C LEU A 251 9.02 -13.48 7.84
N ASP A 252 9.17 -13.95 6.60
CA ASP A 252 10.11 -13.37 5.65
C ASP A 252 9.47 -12.14 5.00
N LEU A 253 9.69 -10.97 5.59
CA LEU A 253 9.08 -9.70 5.19
C LEU A 253 10.13 -8.67 4.82
N PRO A 254 9.86 -7.81 3.81
CA PRO A 254 10.62 -6.58 3.60
C PRO A 254 10.73 -5.77 4.89
N ALA A 255 11.88 -5.12 5.11
CA ALA A 255 12.15 -4.40 6.35
C ALA A 255 11.10 -3.32 6.65
N ASP A 256 10.66 -2.58 5.64
CA ASP A 256 9.65 -1.53 5.81
C ASP A 256 8.30 -2.11 6.27
N LEU A 257 7.84 -3.23 5.67
CA LEU A 257 6.62 -3.92 6.10
C LEU A 257 6.75 -4.50 7.51
N ARG A 258 7.92 -5.03 7.86
CA ARG A 258 8.18 -5.54 9.22
C ARG A 258 8.01 -4.42 10.25
N ASN A 259 8.65 -3.27 10.03
CA ASN A 259 8.59 -2.12 10.94
C ASN A 259 7.15 -1.60 11.09
N ASP A 260 6.45 -1.45 9.96
CA ASP A 260 5.05 -1.04 9.92
C ASP A 260 4.14 -1.98 10.74
N LEU A 261 4.30 -3.29 10.60
CA LEU A 261 3.53 -4.28 11.37
C LEU A 261 3.87 -4.25 12.86
N GLU A 262 5.15 -4.11 13.22
CA GLU A 262 5.56 -4.00 14.62
C GLU A 262 4.94 -2.77 15.28
N GLU A 263 5.00 -1.61 14.63
CA GLU A 263 4.39 -0.37 15.10
C GLU A 263 2.88 -0.50 15.28
N LEU A 264 2.18 -1.07 14.30
CA LEU A 264 0.75 -1.32 14.42
C LEU A 264 0.45 -2.24 15.62
N VAL A 265 1.22 -3.30 15.81
CA VAL A 265 1.07 -4.23 16.95
C VAL A 265 1.37 -3.57 18.29
N TYR A 266 2.32 -2.63 18.35
CA TYR A 266 2.57 -1.81 19.55
C TYR A 266 1.41 -0.84 19.83
N GLY A 267 0.81 -0.26 18.80
CA GLY A 267 -0.35 0.65 18.91
C GLY A 267 -1.68 -0.06 19.23
N MET A 268 -1.80 -1.36 18.94
CA MET A 268 -3.00 -2.12 19.29
C MET A 268 -3.29 -2.04 20.80
N GLY A 269 -4.51 -1.57 21.13
CA GLY A 269 -5.01 -1.41 22.49
C GLY A 269 -4.71 -0.07 23.16
N ALA A 270 -3.95 0.83 22.53
CA ALA A 270 -3.64 2.16 23.06
C ALA A 270 -4.67 3.24 22.71
N GLY A 271 -5.70 2.93 21.90
CA GLY A 271 -6.69 3.90 21.41
C GLY A 271 -6.16 4.83 20.30
N ASP A 272 -4.84 4.99 20.20
CA ASP A 272 -4.17 5.80 19.18
C ASP A 272 -3.50 4.91 18.12
N ALA A 273 -4.13 4.84 16.94
CA ALA A 273 -3.50 4.27 15.75
C ALA A 273 -2.68 5.37 15.04
N ALA A 274 -1.48 5.67 15.52
CA ALA A 274 -0.53 6.48 14.75
C ALA A 274 0.19 5.60 13.69
N PRO A 275 0.46 6.09 12.46
CA PRO A 275 0.69 5.25 11.29
C PRO A 275 2.17 5.05 10.88
N LEU A 276 2.46 3.83 10.42
CA LEU A 276 3.52 3.37 9.49
C LEU A 276 4.79 4.22 9.40
N THR A 277 5.83 3.87 10.16
CA THR A 277 7.19 4.45 10.14
C THR A 277 7.80 4.57 8.74
N ALA A 278 7.43 3.73 7.78
CA ALA A 278 7.80 3.90 6.36
C ALA A 278 7.42 5.28 5.80
N ARG A 279 6.31 5.85 6.28
CA ARG A 279 5.82 7.20 5.99
C ARG A 279 6.83 8.27 6.39
N GLN A 280 7.41 8.16 7.57
CA GLN A 280 8.34 9.16 8.11
C GLN A 280 9.68 9.14 7.36
N LYS A 281 10.21 7.94 7.08
CA LYS A 281 11.48 7.77 6.36
C LYS A 281 11.42 8.34 4.94
N ARG A 282 10.37 8.02 4.17
CA ARG A 282 10.24 8.49 2.77
C ARG A 282 9.91 9.98 2.65
N ILE A 283 9.24 10.57 3.64
CA ILE A 283 9.07 12.04 3.68
C ILE A 283 10.43 12.71 3.94
N GLY A 284 11.22 12.19 4.88
CA GLY A 284 12.55 12.71 5.21
C GLY A 284 13.55 12.62 4.05
N ASP A 285 13.60 11.48 3.34
CA ASP A 285 14.52 11.28 2.22
C ASP A 285 14.22 12.22 1.03
N SER A 286 12.95 12.58 0.82
CA SER A 286 12.54 13.53 -0.23
C SER A 286 12.77 14.99 0.17
N ALA A 287 12.64 15.35 1.45
CA ALA A 287 12.89 16.71 1.94
C ALA A 287 14.37 17.13 1.80
N VAL A 288 15.29 16.17 1.83
CA VAL A 288 16.74 16.44 1.70
C VAL A 288 17.17 16.69 0.24
N ARG A 289 16.39 16.28 -0.77
CA ARG A 289 16.77 16.47 -2.19
C ARG A 289 16.41 17.82 -2.80
N ASN A 290 15.60 18.67 -2.15
CA ASN A 290 15.06 19.89 -2.75
C ASN A 290 15.41 21.20 -2.03
N VAL A 291 16.65 21.38 -1.57
CA VAL A 291 17.13 22.71 -1.13
C VAL A 291 18.44 23.07 -1.82
N THR A 292 18.34 23.80 -2.94
CA THR A 292 19.41 24.71 -3.37
C THR A 292 18.82 26.12 -3.42
N PRO A 293 19.20 27.04 -2.51
CA PRO A 293 18.77 28.42 -2.61
C PRO A 293 19.64 29.13 -3.66
N LYS A 294 19.07 29.38 -4.84
CA LYS A 294 19.69 30.21 -5.87
C LYS A 294 19.55 31.69 -5.46
N SER A 295 20.52 32.19 -4.71
CA SER A 295 20.67 33.63 -4.45
C SER A 295 21.66 34.24 -5.45
N THR A 296 21.15 35.01 -6.40
CA THR A 296 21.96 36.01 -7.12
C THR A 296 21.09 37.22 -7.43
N ARG A 297 21.28 38.29 -6.65
CA ARG A 297 20.83 39.65 -6.95
C ARG A 297 21.89 40.34 -7.83
N PRO A 298 21.55 40.94 -8.97
CA PRO A 298 22.53 41.72 -9.73
C PRO A 298 22.72 43.11 -9.10
N LYS A 299 23.98 43.54 -9.01
CA LYS A 299 24.41 44.89 -8.62
C LYS A 299 24.38 45.78 -9.88
N PRO A 300 23.79 47.00 -9.84
CA PRO A 300 23.85 47.90 -10.99
C PRO A 300 25.27 48.50 -11.12
N ARG A 301 25.74 48.61 -12.36
CA ARG A 301 26.99 49.33 -12.70
C ARG A 301 26.74 50.84 -12.71
N SER A 302 27.66 51.56 -12.09
CA SER A 302 27.94 52.99 -12.30
C SER A 302 28.68 53.20 -13.62
#